data_AF-A0A7S0WMW6-F1
#
_entry.id   AF-A0A7S0WMW6-F1
#
_cell.length_a   1.000
_cell.length_b   1.000
_cell.length_c   1.000
_cell.angle_alpha   90.00
_cell.angle_beta   90.00
_cell.angle_gamma   90.00
#
_symmetry.space_group_name_H-M   'P 1'
#
loop_
_entity.id
_entity.type
_entity.pdbx_description
1 polymer ?
#
loop_
_entity_poly.entity_id
_entity_poly.type
_entity_poly.pdbx_seq_one_letter_code
_entity_poly.pdbx_strand_id
1 'polypeptide(L)'
;AFDRTGRVLNITVQPENPGQGASRQPRLLNYLTYPSVLVWSAALASCAIPGVFAPVELMAKDPQGKIFPYSHDGVKYADGSFGNDLPMLRLKELFNVNLFIVSQVNPISIAVGNCCLGHSDYIAQGIRFLKNQATAFLRNLWRTDLLHRVPLLSVLIPTITQDMEGDITCVAPVMLRDFANLLS
;
A
#
# COMPACT_ATOMS: atom_id res chain seq x y z
N ALA A 1 -24.08 2.08 -3.30
CA ALA A 1 -23.34 1.33 -2.26
C ALA A 1 -23.27 2.15 -0.98
N PHE A 2 -22.76 3.38 -1.06
CA PHE A 2 -22.81 4.35 0.04
C PHE A 2 -24.23 4.52 0.61
N ASP A 3 -25.24 4.70 -0.23
CA ASP A 3 -26.64 4.84 0.23
C ASP A 3 -27.17 3.66 1.05
N ARG A 4 -26.56 2.48 0.90
CA ARG A 4 -26.94 1.27 1.63
C ARG A 4 -26.13 1.07 2.91
N THR A 5 -24.87 1.49 2.95
CA THR A 5 -23.95 1.16 4.06
C THR A 5 -23.53 2.37 4.88
N GLY A 6 -23.66 3.58 4.35
CA GLY A 6 -23.06 4.80 4.90
C GLY A 6 -21.53 4.80 4.91
N ARG A 7 -20.87 3.83 4.26
CA ARG A 7 -19.42 3.65 4.30
C ARG A 7 -18.74 4.24 3.09
N VAL A 8 -17.72 5.04 3.33
CA VAL A 8 -16.84 5.59 2.30
C VAL A 8 -15.79 4.55 1.91
N LEU A 9 -15.61 4.35 0.61
CA LEU A 9 -14.57 3.49 0.05
C LEU A 9 -13.31 4.31 -0.26
N ASN A 10 -12.17 3.79 0.17
CA ASN A 10 -10.84 4.32 -0.13
C ASN A 10 -9.97 3.19 -0.67
N ILE A 11 -9.30 3.40 -1.80
CA ILE A 11 -8.40 2.42 -2.43
C ILE A 11 -7.07 3.11 -2.74
N THR A 12 -5.96 2.47 -2.41
CA THR A 12 -4.61 2.97 -2.71
C THR A 12 -4.05 2.31 -3.95
N VAL A 13 -3.41 3.10 -4.81
CA VAL A 13 -2.73 2.62 -6.03
C VAL A 13 -1.43 3.37 -6.25
N GLN A 14 -0.45 2.71 -6.86
CA GLN A 14 0.86 3.27 -7.15
C GLN A 14 1.07 3.39 -8.67
N PRO A 15 1.42 4.55 -9.23
CA PRO A 15 1.77 4.63 -10.65
C PRO A 15 3.05 3.86 -10.95
N GLU A 16 3.04 3.05 -12.02
CA GLU A 16 4.17 2.18 -12.40
C GLU A 16 5.31 2.97 -13.07
N ASN A 17 4.98 3.90 -13.98
CA ASN A 17 5.96 4.59 -14.84
C ASN A 17 6.04 6.10 -14.54
N PRO A 18 7.01 6.57 -13.74
CA PRO A 18 7.19 7.99 -13.44
C PRO A 18 7.78 8.83 -14.60
N GLY A 19 8.18 8.19 -15.71
CA GLY A 19 8.79 8.87 -16.87
C GLY A 19 7.81 9.61 -17.79
N GLN A 20 6.49 9.44 -17.61
CA GLN A 20 5.45 10.01 -18.48
C GLN A 20 4.54 11.00 -17.73
N GLY A 21 5.12 11.97 -17.02
CA GLY A 21 4.37 13.07 -16.40
C GLY A 21 3.59 12.73 -15.13
N ALA A 22 3.50 11.46 -14.75
CA ALA A 22 2.91 11.04 -13.47
C ALA A 22 3.92 11.15 -12.32
N SER A 23 3.63 12.00 -11.33
CA SER A 23 4.35 12.01 -10.06
C SER A 23 4.36 10.61 -9.45
N ARG A 24 5.53 10.14 -8.97
CA ARG A 24 5.74 8.81 -8.33
C ARG A 24 4.96 8.64 -7.01
N GLN A 25 4.09 9.58 -6.66
CA GLN A 25 3.34 9.55 -5.43
C GLN A 25 2.17 8.57 -5.51
N PRO A 26 1.95 7.77 -4.45
CA PRO A 26 0.76 6.94 -4.31
C PRO A 26 -0.51 7.77 -4.43
N ARG A 27 -1.54 7.22 -5.07
CA ARG A 27 -2.85 7.86 -5.20
C ARG A 27 -3.84 7.18 -4.25
N LEU A 28 -4.60 8.01 -3.54
CA LEU A 28 -5.74 7.58 -2.74
C LEU A 28 -7.03 7.86 -3.52
N LEU A 29 -7.66 6.79 -3.98
CA LEU A 29 -8.88 6.82 -4.78
C LEU A 29 -10.10 6.76 -3.86
N ASN A 30 -10.93 7.80 -3.90
CA ASN A 30 -12.21 7.86 -3.21
C ASN A 30 -13.16 8.82 -3.93
N TYR A 31 -14.37 9.01 -3.39
CA TYR A 31 -15.37 9.89 -4.00
C TYR A 31 -15.00 11.38 -4.00
N LEU A 32 -14.07 11.83 -3.15
CA LEU A 32 -13.60 13.22 -3.11
C LEU A 32 -12.49 13.46 -4.15
N THR A 33 -11.58 12.51 -4.29
CA THR A 33 -10.38 12.65 -5.13
C THR A 33 -10.59 12.13 -6.55
N TYR A 34 -11.38 11.06 -6.72
CA TYR A 34 -11.58 10.35 -7.99
C TYR A 34 -13.04 9.86 -8.15
N PRO A 35 -14.04 10.76 -8.21
CA PRO A 35 -15.47 10.41 -8.17
C PRO A 35 -15.96 9.58 -9.36
N SER A 36 -15.34 9.74 -10.53
CA SER A 36 -15.74 9.07 -11.77
C SER A 36 -15.08 7.72 -11.98
N VAL A 37 -14.07 7.36 -11.17
CA VAL A 37 -13.31 6.11 -11.32
C VAL A 37 -14.17 4.92 -10.91
N LEU A 38 -14.12 3.87 -11.74
CA LEU A 38 -14.83 2.64 -11.52
C LEU A 38 -14.09 1.77 -10.50
N VAL A 39 -14.82 1.35 -9.46
CA VAL A 39 -14.30 0.57 -8.34
C VAL A 39 -13.60 -0.72 -8.78
N TRP A 40 -14.11 -1.41 -9.81
CA TRP A 40 -13.49 -2.64 -10.30
C TRP A 40 -12.09 -2.38 -10.87
N SER A 41 -11.89 -1.27 -11.60
CA SER A 41 -10.59 -0.93 -12.17
C SER A 41 -9.60 -0.51 -11.08
N ALA A 42 -10.08 0.23 -10.08
CA ALA A 42 -9.32 0.61 -8.90
C ALA A 42 -8.89 -0.63 -8.09
N ALA A 43 -9.79 -1.60 -7.88
CA ALA A 43 -9.49 -2.84 -7.17
C ALA A 43 -8.46 -3.69 -7.93
N LEU A 44 -8.60 -3.84 -9.25
CA LEU A 44 -7.60 -4.54 -10.06
C LEU A 44 -6.23 -3.87 -10.01
N ALA A 45 -6.18 -2.54 -10.10
CA ALA A 45 -4.93 -1.78 -9.97
C ALA A 45 -4.30 -1.95 -8.58
N SER A 46 -5.10 -1.90 -7.52
CA SER A 46 -4.64 -2.06 -6.14
C SER A 46 -4.10 -3.46 -5.84
N CYS A 47 -4.56 -4.49 -6.55
CA CYS A 47 -4.03 -5.85 -6.41
C CYS A 47 -2.95 -6.20 -7.45
N ALA A 48 -2.55 -5.27 -8.32
CA ALA A 48 -1.59 -5.52 -9.39
C ALA A 48 -0.16 -5.51 -8.87
N ILE A 49 0.25 -6.62 -8.24
CA ILE A 49 1.60 -6.82 -7.71
C ILE A 49 2.62 -6.80 -8.87
N PRO A 50 3.60 -5.86 -8.86
CA PRO A 50 4.65 -5.81 -9.87
C PRO A 50 5.38 -7.15 -10.00
N GLY A 51 5.44 -7.68 -11.23
CA GLY A 51 6.09 -8.96 -11.54
C GLY A 51 5.18 -10.19 -11.44
N VAL A 52 4.02 -10.09 -10.79
CA VAL A 52 3.00 -11.16 -10.76
C VAL A 52 1.83 -10.82 -11.68
N PHE A 53 1.31 -9.60 -11.57
CA PHE A 53 0.19 -9.11 -12.36
C PHE A 53 0.60 -7.93 -13.24
N ALA A 54 -0.04 -7.83 -14.40
CA ALA A 54 0.17 -6.70 -15.29
C ALA A 54 -0.43 -5.42 -14.66
N PRO A 55 0.27 -4.27 -14.77
CA PRO A 55 -0.23 -2.96 -14.37
C PRO A 55 -1.54 -2.63 -15.08
N VAL A 56 -2.47 -2.01 -14.35
CA VAL A 56 -3.86 -1.79 -14.78
C VAL A 56 -4.10 -0.30 -15.02
N GLU A 57 -4.81 0.01 -16.10
CA GLU A 57 -5.27 1.37 -16.37
C GLU A 57 -6.59 1.64 -15.63
N LEU A 58 -6.70 2.78 -14.97
CA LEU A 58 -7.93 3.17 -14.29
C LEU A 58 -9.01 3.52 -15.31
N MET A 59 -10.23 3.06 -15.07
CA MET A 59 -11.37 3.34 -15.94
C MET A 59 -12.32 4.30 -15.25
N ALA A 60 -12.87 5.23 -16.01
CA ALA A 60 -13.83 6.23 -15.57
C ALA A 60 -15.17 6.02 -16.25
N LYS A 61 -16.23 6.53 -15.62
CA LYS A 61 -17.58 6.56 -16.18
C LYS A 61 -18.08 8.00 -16.26
N ASP A 62 -18.60 8.39 -17.42
CA ASP A 62 -19.22 9.70 -17.60
C ASP A 62 -20.67 9.71 -17.08
N PRO A 63 -21.30 10.90 -16.92
CA PRO A 63 -22.71 11.00 -16.55
C PRO A 63 -23.68 10.29 -17.51
N GLN A 64 -23.29 10.12 -18.77
CA GLN A 64 -24.05 9.43 -19.82
C GLN A 64 -23.92 7.91 -19.74
N GLY A 65 -23.03 7.41 -18.89
CA GLY A 65 -22.78 5.99 -18.64
C GLY A 65 -21.72 5.33 -19.52
N LYS A 66 -21.05 6.08 -20.40
CA LYS A 66 -19.94 5.59 -21.20
C LYS A 66 -18.70 5.40 -20.33
N ILE A 67 -17.99 4.31 -20.59
CA ILE A 67 -16.74 3.95 -19.91
C ILE A 67 -15.57 4.37 -20.80
N PHE A 68 -14.56 5.01 -20.19
CA PHE A 68 -13.35 5.45 -20.87
C PHE A 68 -12.13 5.37 -19.94
N PRO A 69 -10.89 5.33 -20.46
CA PRO A 69 -9.70 5.41 -19.63
C PRO A 69 -9.65 6.72 -18.84
N TYR A 70 -9.42 6.65 -17.53
CA TYR A 70 -9.34 7.83 -16.67
C TYR A 70 -8.15 8.72 -17.03
N SER A 71 -7.01 8.13 -17.38
CA SER A 71 -5.79 8.85 -17.75
C SER A 71 -5.66 8.89 -19.27
N HIS A 72 -5.59 10.08 -19.86
CA HIS A 72 -5.36 10.21 -21.30
C HIS A 72 -3.93 9.83 -21.73
N ASP A 73 -2.97 9.93 -20.80
CA ASP A 73 -1.55 9.65 -21.04
C ASP A 73 -1.20 8.15 -20.94
N GLY A 74 -2.18 7.25 -20.84
CA GLY A 74 -1.94 5.80 -20.76
C GLY A 74 -1.24 5.36 -19.47
N VAL A 75 -1.36 6.14 -18.39
CA VAL A 75 -0.74 5.83 -17.09
C VAL A 75 -1.35 4.56 -16.51
N LYS A 76 -0.48 3.59 -16.22
CA LYS A 76 -0.85 2.35 -15.55
C LYS A 76 -0.48 2.38 -14.08
N TYR A 77 -1.27 1.67 -13.30
CA TYR A 77 -1.19 1.60 -11.87
C TYR A 77 -0.94 0.16 -11.42
N ALA A 78 -0.14 0.05 -10.38
CA ALA A 78 0.21 -1.15 -9.67
C ALA A 78 -0.26 -1.03 -8.21
N ASP A 79 0.00 -2.10 -7.45
CA ASP A 79 -0.37 -2.24 -6.06
C ASP A 79 0.11 -1.05 -5.19
N GLY A 80 -0.81 -0.53 -4.38
CA GLY A 80 -0.59 0.60 -3.48
C GLY A 80 0.30 0.26 -2.29
N SER A 81 0.44 -1.03 -1.93
CA SER A 81 1.24 -1.48 -0.79
C SER A 81 2.73 -1.15 -0.94
N PHE A 82 3.23 -1.05 -2.18
CA PHE A 82 4.63 -0.71 -2.45
C PHE A 82 4.95 0.77 -2.25
N GLY A 83 3.93 1.63 -2.26
CA GLY A 83 4.07 3.07 -2.14
C GLY A 83 3.71 3.58 -0.76
N ASN A 84 2.45 3.41 -0.38
CA ASN A 84 1.91 3.79 0.92
C ASN A 84 0.61 3.01 1.16
N ASP A 85 0.72 1.85 1.81
CA ASP A 85 -0.40 0.93 2.03
C ASP A 85 -1.52 1.61 2.85
N LEU A 86 -1.14 2.30 3.94
CA LEU A 86 -2.04 3.01 4.84
C LEU A 86 -1.74 4.52 4.85
N PRO A 87 -2.32 5.33 3.95
CA PRO A 87 -2.10 6.76 3.87
C PRO A 87 -2.89 7.51 4.97
N MET A 88 -2.59 7.22 6.23
CA MET A 88 -3.29 7.74 7.40
C MET A 88 -3.34 9.26 7.39
N LEU A 89 -2.21 9.93 7.14
CA LEU A 89 -2.16 11.40 7.08
C LEU A 89 -3.17 11.95 6.07
N ARG A 90 -3.23 11.36 4.87
CA ARG A 90 -4.16 11.83 3.83
C ARG A 90 -5.62 11.55 4.20
N LEU A 91 -5.88 10.42 4.85
CA LEU A 91 -7.22 10.10 5.36
C LEU A 91 -7.64 11.07 6.48
N LYS A 92 -6.72 11.43 7.39
CA LYS A 92 -6.95 12.45 8.43
C LYS A 92 -7.32 13.79 7.79
N GLU A 93 -6.59 14.21 6.76
CA GLU A 93 -6.86 15.47 6.04
C GLU A 93 -8.22 15.46 5.32
N LEU A 94 -8.55 14.37 4.62
CA LEU A 94 -9.76 14.31 3.79
C LEU A 94 -11.04 14.12 4.61
N PHE A 95 -10.96 13.33 5.68
CA PHE A 95 -12.15 12.90 6.44
C PHE A 95 -12.17 13.40 7.88
N ASN A 96 -11.17 14.17 8.31
CA ASN A 96 -11.02 14.65 9.68
C ASN A 96 -11.14 13.53 10.73
N VAL A 97 -10.56 12.37 10.42
CA VAL A 97 -10.55 11.21 11.31
C VAL A 97 -9.36 11.25 12.25
N ASN A 98 -9.52 10.75 13.47
CA ASN A 98 -8.46 10.69 14.48
C ASN A 98 -8.07 9.26 14.86
N LEU A 99 -8.99 8.30 14.69
CA LEU A 99 -8.84 6.90 15.08
C LEU A 99 -8.76 5.99 13.87
N PHE A 100 -7.73 5.13 13.84
CA PHE A 100 -7.49 4.14 12.79
C PHE A 100 -7.57 2.72 13.35
N ILE A 101 -8.54 1.96 12.85
CA ILE A 101 -8.64 0.53 13.07
C ILE A 101 -8.14 -0.16 11.80
N VAL A 102 -7.05 -0.91 11.92
CA VAL A 102 -6.35 -1.57 10.81
C VAL A 102 -6.48 -3.07 10.96
N SER A 103 -6.81 -3.76 9.87
CA SER A 103 -6.79 -5.22 9.80
C SER A 103 -5.65 -5.63 8.90
N GLN A 104 -4.54 -6.07 9.48
CA GLN A 104 -3.34 -6.35 8.71
C GLN A 104 -3.33 -7.80 8.23
N VAL A 105 -3.42 -7.95 6.90
CA VAL A 105 -3.40 -9.25 6.21
C VAL A 105 -2.14 -9.45 5.37
N ASN A 106 -1.38 -8.39 5.10
CA ASN A 106 -0.18 -8.45 4.29
C ASN A 106 0.89 -9.34 4.96
N PRO A 107 1.31 -10.46 4.34
CA PRO A 107 2.26 -11.40 4.94
C PRO A 107 3.60 -10.75 5.33
N ILE A 108 4.09 -9.85 4.47
CA ILE A 108 5.36 -9.14 4.69
C ILE A 108 5.24 -8.25 5.93
N SER A 109 4.10 -7.60 6.11
CA SER A 109 3.83 -6.78 7.29
C SER A 109 3.73 -7.58 8.58
N ILE A 110 3.25 -8.83 8.52
CA ILE A 110 3.12 -9.67 9.70
C ILE A 110 4.52 -10.21 10.09
N ALA A 111 5.34 -10.55 9.11
CA ALA A 111 6.71 -11.01 9.32
C ALA A 111 7.65 -9.90 9.82
N VAL A 112 7.44 -8.67 9.33
CA VAL A 112 8.24 -7.49 9.70
C VAL A 112 7.64 -6.76 10.90
N GLY A 113 6.33 -6.90 11.15
CA GLY A 113 5.56 -6.17 12.16
C GLY A 113 5.98 -6.48 13.60
N ASN A 114 5.81 -5.50 14.48
CA ASN A 114 6.20 -5.62 15.88
C ASN A 114 5.19 -6.46 16.71
N CYS A 115 4.01 -6.77 16.15
CA CYS A 115 2.93 -7.49 16.83
C CYS A 115 3.26 -8.95 17.19
N CYS A 116 4.17 -9.59 16.45
CA CYS A 116 4.56 -10.99 16.71
C CYS A 116 5.66 -11.11 17.79
N LEU A 117 6.30 -9.99 18.16
CA LEU A 117 7.40 -9.95 19.10
C LEU A 117 6.84 -9.57 20.48
N GLY A 118 6.53 -10.60 21.28
CA GLY A 118 6.01 -10.48 22.64
C GLY A 118 6.72 -9.40 23.47
N HIS A 119 5.93 -8.68 24.26
CA HIS A 119 6.34 -7.49 25.02
C HIS A 119 7.40 -7.76 26.11
N SER A 120 7.71 -9.04 26.41
CA SER A 120 8.44 -9.46 27.61
C SER A 120 9.89 -9.92 27.38
N ASP A 121 10.35 -10.12 26.15
CA ASP A 121 11.65 -10.75 25.90
C ASP A 121 12.73 -9.72 25.53
N TYR A 122 13.87 -9.74 26.20
CA TYR A 122 15.08 -8.97 25.83
C TYR A 122 15.47 -9.17 24.36
N ILE A 123 15.22 -10.36 23.81
CA ILE A 123 15.43 -10.69 22.40
C ILE A 123 14.51 -9.87 21.49
N ALA A 124 13.25 -9.65 21.89
CA ALA A 124 12.31 -8.81 21.15
C ALA A 124 12.78 -7.34 21.11
N GLN A 125 13.35 -6.82 22.20
CA GLN A 125 13.94 -5.48 22.21
C GLN A 125 15.18 -5.38 21.31
N GLY A 126 16.04 -6.41 21.32
CA GLY A 126 17.20 -6.49 20.43
C GLY A 126 16.82 -6.54 18.95
N ILE A 127 15.82 -7.35 18.58
CA ILE A 127 15.30 -7.42 17.21
C ILE A 127 14.67 -6.08 16.80
N ARG A 128 13.90 -5.43 17.70
CA ARG A 128 13.34 -4.09 17.46
C ARG A 128 14.43 -3.04 17.23
N PHE A 129 15.51 -3.06 18.04
CA PHE A 129 16.64 -2.16 17.87
C PHE A 129 17.38 -2.40 16.54
N LEU A 130 17.65 -3.67 16.20
CA LEU A 130 18.31 -4.02 14.94
C LEU A 130 17.44 -3.63 13.73
N LYS A 131 16.13 -3.84 13.81
CA LYS A 131 15.16 -3.40 12.80
C LYS A 131 15.18 -1.87 12.64
N ASN A 132 15.18 -1.12 13.74
CA ASN A 132 15.23 0.33 13.70
C ASN A 132 16.54 0.85 13.09
N GLN A 133 17.68 0.21 13.43
CA GLN A 133 18.98 0.49 12.82
C GLN A 133 19.01 0.16 11.32
N ALA A 134 18.53 -1.02 10.93
CA ALA A 134 18.49 -1.47 9.55
C ALA A 134 17.56 -0.58 8.70
N THR A 135 16.38 -0.23 9.21
CA THR A 135 15.45 0.70 8.53
C THR A 135 16.03 2.11 8.40
N ALA A 136 16.72 2.62 9.43
CA ALA A 136 17.44 3.90 9.32
C ALA A 136 18.56 3.85 8.29
N PHE A 137 19.34 2.76 8.26
CA PHE A 137 20.39 2.55 7.27
C PHE A 137 19.83 2.43 5.85
N LEU A 138 18.75 1.68 5.66
CA LEU A 138 18.04 1.54 4.40
C LEU A 138 17.43 2.87 3.93
N ARG A 139 16.86 3.67 4.85
CA ARG A 139 16.37 5.04 4.54
C ARG A 139 17.51 5.96 4.09
N ASN A 140 18.68 5.86 4.71
CA ASN A 140 19.87 6.62 4.28
C ASN A 140 20.39 6.14 2.92
N LEU A 141 20.37 4.83 2.63
CA LEU A 141 20.70 4.28 1.32
C LEU A 141 19.70 4.66 0.21
N TRP A 142 18.41 4.80 0.55
CA TRP A 142 17.41 5.34 -0.37
C TRP A 142 17.71 6.76 -0.82
N ARG A 143 18.23 7.59 0.10
CA ARG A 143 18.61 8.98 -0.22
C ARG A 143 19.81 9.09 -1.15
N THR A 144 20.66 8.07 -1.23
CA THR A 144 21.91 8.12 -2.02
C THR A 144 21.77 7.54 -3.43
N ASP A 145 20.56 7.27 -3.92
CA ASP A 145 20.24 6.76 -5.27
C ASP A 145 20.93 5.46 -5.70
N LEU A 146 21.81 4.88 -4.86
CA LEU A 146 22.62 3.70 -5.15
C LEU A 146 21.77 2.43 -5.36
N LEU A 147 20.63 2.35 -4.67
CA LEU A 147 19.74 1.18 -4.74
C LEU A 147 18.73 1.24 -5.89
N HIS A 148 18.63 2.36 -6.63
CA HIS A 148 17.79 2.46 -7.83
C HIS A 148 18.23 1.53 -8.97
N ARG A 149 19.49 1.04 -8.93
CA ARG A 149 20.02 0.12 -9.93
C ARG A 149 19.55 -1.33 -9.77
N VAL A 150 18.90 -1.69 -8.66
CA VAL A 150 18.37 -3.05 -8.45
C VAL A 150 16.85 -2.98 -8.35
N PRO A 151 16.10 -3.35 -9.41
CA PRO A 151 14.65 -3.12 -9.52
C PRO A 151 13.83 -3.88 -8.47
N LEU A 152 14.30 -5.02 -7.98
CA LEU A 152 13.62 -5.75 -6.90
C LEU A 152 13.75 -5.07 -5.54
N LEU A 153 14.94 -4.56 -5.20
CA LEU A 153 15.20 -3.94 -3.89
C LEU A 153 14.51 -2.58 -3.76
N SER A 154 14.42 -1.82 -4.85
CA SER A 154 13.70 -0.54 -4.86
C SER A 154 12.18 -0.70 -4.63
N VAL A 155 11.65 -1.89 -4.86
CA VAL A 155 10.24 -2.20 -4.63
C VAL A 155 10.01 -2.74 -3.20
N LEU A 156 10.93 -3.53 -2.67
CA LEU A 156 10.79 -4.17 -1.34
C LEU A 156 11.04 -3.24 -0.16
N ILE A 157 12.02 -2.35 -0.26
CA ILE A 157 12.44 -1.55 0.90
C ILE A 157 11.35 -0.56 1.38
N PRO A 158 10.59 0.13 0.51
CA PRO A 158 9.50 0.98 0.95
C PRO A 158 8.46 0.17 1.73
N THR A 159 8.06 -0.99 1.21
CA THR A 159 7.13 -1.92 1.88
C THR A 159 7.59 -2.32 3.28
N ILE A 160 8.90 -2.53 3.48
CA ILE A 160 9.48 -2.90 4.79
C ILE A 160 9.55 -1.71 5.76
N THR A 161 9.71 -0.49 5.23
CA THR A 161 9.95 0.73 6.03
C THR A 161 8.68 1.52 6.34
N GLN A 162 7.53 1.10 5.82
CA GLN A 162 6.22 1.73 6.02
C GLN A 162 5.65 1.44 7.42
N ASP A 163 5.02 2.47 8.00
CA ASP A 163 4.24 2.35 9.22
C ASP A 163 2.89 1.71 8.88
N MET A 164 2.80 0.40 9.04
CA MET A 164 1.60 -0.40 8.74
C MET A 164 0.72 -0.66 9.98
N GLU A 165 0.95 0.08 11.06
CA GLU A 165 0.21 -0.03 12.33
C GLU A 165 -0.68 1.21 12.50
N GLY A 166 -1.97 1.00 12.82
CA GLY A 166 -2.89 2.05 13.27
C GLY A 166 -3.03 2.07 14.79
N ASP A 167 -3.93 2.92 15.30
CA ASP A 167 -4.21 3.01 16.75
C ASP A 167 -4.66 1.66 17.34
N ILE A 168 -5.46 0.92 16.56
CA ILE A 168 -5.82 -0.47 16.85
C ILE A 168 -5.49 -1.30 15.62
N THR A 169 -4.54 -2.22 15.75
CA THR A 169 -4.15 -3.12 14.66
C THR A 169 -4.52 -4.55 15.00
N CYS A 170 -5.47 -5.11 14.26
CA CYS A 170 -5.85 -6.51 14.33
C CYS A 170 -4.92 -7.32 13.40
N VAL A 171 -4.19 -8.27 13.97
CA VAL A 171 -3.28 -9.16 13.23
C VAL A 171 -3.67 -10.60 13.51
N ALA A 172 -3.76 -11.42 12.46
CA ALA A 172 -3.97 -12.85 12.64
C ALA A 172 -2.71 -13.50 13.22
N PRO A 173 -2.83 -14.45 14.16
CA PRO A 173 -1.68 -15.21 14.66
C PRO A 173 -1.25 -16.23 13.59
N VAL A 174 -0.52 -15.78 12.58
CA VAL A 174 -0.03 -16.61 11.47
C VAL A 174 1.49 -16.67 11.48
N MET A 175 2.05 -17.86 11.28
CA MET A 175 3.48 -18.06 11.14
C MET A 175 3.88 -18.09 9.67
N LEU A 176 5.15 -17.77 9.36
CA LEU A 176 5.68 -17.80 7.99
C LEU A 176 5.44 -19.15 7.27
N ARG A 177 5.44 -20.26 8.02
CA ARG A 177 5.13 -21.60 7.50
C ARG A 177 3.70 -21.73 6.97
N ASP A 178 2.75 -20.99 7.53
CA ASP A 178 1.33 -21.10 7.16
C ASP A 178 1.09 -20.47 5.78
N PHE A 179 1.93 -19.51 5.36
CA PHE A 179 1.90 -18.92 4.02
C PHE A 179 2.45 -19.85 2.94
N ALA A 180 3.29 -20.82 3.28
CA ALA A 180 3.77 -21.80 2.31
C ALA A 180 2.60 -22.64 1.73
N ASN A 181 1.53 -22.82 2.50
CA ASN A 181 0.32 -23.53 2.06
C ASN A 181 -0.55 -22.73 1.08
N LEU A 182 -0.30 -21.42 0.89
CA LEU A 182 -1.03 -20.60 -0.09
C LEU A 182 -0.47 -20.70 -1.51
N LEU A 183 0.77 -21.19 -1.64
CA LEU A 183 1.47 -21.33 -2.92
C LEU A 183 1.56 -22.79 -3.41
N SER A 184 1.06 -23.76 -2.63
CA SER A 184 1.01 -25.18 -2.99
C SER A 184 -0.35 -25.54 -3.61
#